data_AF-A0AAD9YY57-F1
#
_entry.id   AF-A0AAD9YY57-F1
#
_cell.length_a   1.000
_cell.length_b   1.000
_cell.length_c   1.000
_cell.angle_alpha   90.00
_cell.angle_beta   90.00
_cell.angle_gamma   90.00
#
_symmetry.space_group_name_H-M   'P 1'
#
loop_
_entity.id
_entity.type
_entity.pdbx_description
1 polymer ?
#
loop_
_entity_poly.entity_id
_entity_poly.type
_entity_poly.pdbx_seq_one_letter_code
_entity_poly.pdbx_strand_id
1 'polypeptide(L)'
;MTWGEEPTDILSEQSEYYPVNAATANGRYVYTLFSGIDEIWHGNLRKSINWIFTPRAAASYEPIVDNTLRLFLQEINRRFADRDGPDGVIDFSRWFLYFTFDVMGDLTYSRRYGFLESGRDVDGIISYVQNFLSYGFFLGQAPIIDRLFRHNIIIMWLERHGLKLSSVFPGVPFTNQRLQERQEEYKVGDNSKRLGQGVSDDGGVEDNDEDLLDRFFRAKKDHPDHVTDKEIRSLSLTMMFAGSETT
;
A
#
# COMPACT_ATOMS: atom_id res chain seq x y z
N MET A 1 -2.81 -20.32 -21.95
CA MET A 1 -2.71 -19.47 -20.75
C MET A 1 -1.77 -20.19 -19.80
N THR A 2 -0.47 -20.00 -20.03
CA THR A 2 0.61 -20.75 -19.39
C THR A 2 0.93 -20.11 -18.04
N TRP A 3 0.70 -20.86 -16.97
CA TRP A 3 1.28 -20.53 -15.68
C TRP A 3 2.80 -20.64 -15.84
N GLY A 4 3.51 -19.55 -15.52
CA GLY A 4 4.97 -19.61 -15.43
C GLY A 4 5.37 -20.68 -14.42
N GLU A 5 6.38 -21.46 -14.76
CA GLU A 5 6.88 -22.55 -13.94
C GLU A 5 7.27 -22.01 -12.55
N GLU A 6 6.86 -22.70 -11.48
CA GLU A 6 7.38 -22.39 -10.15
C GLU A 6 8.89 -22.67 -10.17
N PRO A 7 9.75 -21.74 -9.76
CA PRO A 7 11.19 -21.99 -9.69
C PRO A 7 11.49 -22.92 -8.51
N THR A 8 11.28 -24.22 -8.75
CA THR A 8 11.96 -25.27 -7.98
C THR A 8 13.47 -25.18 -8.26
N ASP A 9 14.27 -25.37 -7.21
CA ASP A 9 15.73 -25.43 -7.24
C ASP A 9 16.53 -24.11 -7.28
N ILE A 10 16.08 -23.08 -6.55
CA ILE A 10 17.00 -22.36 -5.65
C ILE A 10 16.30 -22.12 -4.30
N LEU A 11 16.60 -22.97 -3.29
CA LEU A 11 16.42 -22.57 -1.90
C LEU A 11 17.50 -21.54 -1.60
N SER A 12 17.18 -20.25 -1.74
CA SER A 12 17.99 -19.19 -1.17
C SER A 12 18.09 -19.41 0.34
N GLU A 13 19.23 -19.09 0.96
CA GLU A 13 19.42 -19.15 2.42
C GLU A 13 18.67 -18.03 3.17
N GLN A 14 17.51 -17.62 2.64
CA GLN A 14 16.70 -16.53 3.15
C GLN A 14 15.74 -17.03 4.22
N SER A 15 15.51 -16.19 5.23
CA SER A 15 14.73 -16.55 6.41
C SER A 15 13.28 -16.90 6.07
N GLU A 16 12.77 -17.98 6.68
CA GLU A 16 11.35 -18.34 6.67
C GLU A 16 10.43 -17.26 7.31
N TYR A 17 11.00 -16.19 7.89
CA TYR A 17 10.30 -14.99 8.34
C TYR A 17 9.49 -14.30 7.22
N TYR A 18 10.01 -14.23 5.99
CA TYR A 18 9.37 -13.47 4.91
C TYR A 18 8.02 -14.05 4.46
N PRO A 19 7.87 -15.38 4.23
CA PRO A 19 6.57 -16.00 3.98
C PRO A 19 5.49 -15.75 5.04
N VAL A 20 5.84 -15.68 6.33
CA VAL A 20 4.87 -15.38 7.42
C VAL A 20 4.25 -13.98 7.25
N ASN A 21 5.02 -13.06 6.68
CA ASN A 21 4.66 -11.66 6.43
C ASN A 21 4.16 -11.42 4.99
N ALA A 22 3.96 -12.46 4.19
CA ALA A 22 3.28 -12.35 2.90
C ALA A 22 1.75 -12.36 3.10
N ALA A 23 1.03 -11.59 2.29
CA ALA A 23 -0.42 -11.65 2.26
C ALA A 23 -0.89 -12.91 1.49
N THR A 24 -2.10 -13.40 1.76
CA THR A 24 -2.72 -14.48 0.98
C THR A 24 -3.81 -13.94 0.05
N ALA A 25 -3.92 -14.54 -1.13
CA ALA A 25 -5.07 -14.37 -2.01
C ALA A 25 -5.38 -15.70 -2.73
N ASN A 26 -6.61 -16.17 -2.60
CA ASN A 26 -7.11 -17.40 -3.23
C ASN A 26 -6.21 -18.63 -2.96
N GLY A 27 -5.74 -18.82 -1.73
CA GLY A 27 -4.89 -19.97 -1.37
C GLY A 27 -3.49 -19.95 -2.00
N ARG A 28 -2.93 -18.74 -2.20
CA ARG A 28 -1.54 -18.50 -2.65
C ARG A 28 -0.95 -17.29 -1.92
N TYR A 29 0.36 -17.31 -1.72
CA TYR A 29 1.12 -16.16 -1.24
C TYR A 29 1.15 -15.04 -2.29
N VAL A 30 1.05 -13.81 -1.81
CA VAL A 30 1.20 -12.57 -2.57
C VAL A 30 2.42 -11.84 -2.00
N TYR A 31 3.55 -12.04 -2.66
CA TYR A 31 4.78 -11.33 -2.35
C TYR A 31 4.69 -9.89 -2.86
N THR A 32 5.06 -8.95 -1.99
CA THR A 32 5.16 -7.52 -2.28
C THR A 32 6.62 -7.08 -2.21
N LEU A 33 6.90 -5.79 -2.41
CA LEU A 33 8.26 -5.26 -2.21
C LEU A 33 8.76 -5.42 -0.76
N PHE A 34 7.86 -5.61 0.21
CA PHE A 34 8.18 -5.83 1.62
C PHE A 34 8.46 -7.30 1.98
N SER A 35 7.73 -8.24 1.35
CA SER A 35 7.79 -9.68 1.67
C SER A 35 8.48 -10.54 0.62
N GLY A 36 8.89 -9.95 -0.51
CA GLY A 36 9.53 -10.65 -1.62
C GLY A 36 10.91 -11.21 -1.27
N ILE A 37 11.14 -12.44 -1.72
CA ILE A 37 12.37 -13.20 -1.50
C ILE A 37 13.29 -13.22 -2.74
N ASP A 38 12.74 -13.12 -3.95
CA ASP A 38 13.51 -13.02 -5.20
C ASP A 38 14.25 -11.67 -5.27
N GLU A 39 15.57 -11.72 -5.11
CA GLU A 39 16.46 -10.55 -5.15
C GLU A 39 16.48 -9.86 -6.53
N ILE A 40 16.39 -10.62 -7.63
CA ILE A 40 16.44 -10.10 -8.99
C ILE A 40 15.14 -9.35 -9.29
N TRP A 41 14.00 -9.98 -9.01
CA TRP A 41 12.68 -9.34 -9.13
C TRP A 41 12.56 -8.10 -8.24
N HIS A 42 12.92 -8.22 -6.95
CA HIS A 42 12.86 -7.10 -6.01
C HIS A 42 13.81 -5.97 -6.42
N GLY A 43 15.04 -6.30 -6.82
CA GLY A 43 16.05 -5.34 -7.26
C GLY A 43 15.63 -4.58 -8.52
N ASN A 44 15.02 -5.26 -9.49
CA ASN A 44 14.50 -4.63 -10.70
C ASN A 44 13.27 -3.75 -10.41
N LEU A 45 12.27 -4.28 -9.70
CA LEU A 45 11.07 -3.52 -9.32
C LEU A 45 11.41 -2.27 -8.51
N ARG A 46 12.33 -2.38 -7.54
CA ARG A 46 12.81 -1.24 -6.75
C ARG A 46 13.49 -0.19 -7.63
N LYS A 47 14.39 -0.58 -8.53
CA LYS A 47 15.07 0.35 -9.45
C LYS A 47 14.06 1.12 -10.31
N SER A 48 13.04 0.45 -10.85
CA SER A 48 12.00 1.05 -11.69
C SER A 48 11.14 2.11 -11.00
N ILE A 49 11.08 2.14 -9.66
CA ILE A 49 10.24 3.09 -8.89
C ILE A 49 11.03 4.03 -7.98
N ASN A 50 12.33 3.80 -7.73
CA ASN A 50 13.13 4.60 -6.77
C ASN A 50 13.06 6.12 -7.00
N TRP A 51 12.86 6.58 -8.24
CA TRP A 51 12.80 8.02 -8.58
C TRP A 51 11.65 8.77 -7.88
N ILE A 52 10.54 8.09 -7.58
CA ILE A 52 9.38 8.68 -6.87
C ILE A 52 9.64 8.93 -5.38
N PHE A 53 10.75 8.41 -4.85
CA PHE A 53 11.15 8.51 -3.43
C PHE A 53 12.39 9.41 -3.23
N THR A 54 12.82 10.15 -4.25
CA THR A 54 13.92 11.13 -4.12
C THR A 54 13.49 12.33 -3.28
N PRO A 55 14.42 13.07 -2.63
CA PRO A 55 14.06 14.29 -1.89
C PRO A 55 13.34 15.35 -2.74
N ARG A 56 13.66 15.45 -4.04
CA ARG A 56 12.96 16.33 -4.99
C ARG A 56 11.52 15.86 -5.25
N ALA A 57 11.30 14.55 -5.38
CA ALA A 57 9.94 14.01 -5.45
C ALA A 57 9.17 14.18 -4.13
N ALA A 58 9.83 14.01 -2.97
CA ALA A 58 9.22 14.23 -1.67
C ALA A 58 8.72 15.67 -1.49
N ALA A 59 9.49 16.66 -1.94
CA ALA A 59 9.06 18.07 -1.94
C ALA A 59 7.79 18.31 -2.79
N SER A 60 7.63 17.60 -3.93
CA SER A 60 6.39 17.68 -4.73
C SER A 60 5.14 17.15 -4.03
N TYR A 61 5.29 16.45 -2.90
CA TYR A 61 4.18 15.93 -2.10
C TYR A 61 3.76 16.87 -0.96
N GLU A 62 4.55 17.91 -0.65
CA GLU A 62 4.26 18.85 0.44
C GLU A 62 2.83 19.42 0.39
N PRO A 63 2.28 19.89 -0.76
CA PRO A 63 0.92 20.42 -0.83
C PRO A 63 -0.17 19.41 -0.42
N ILE A 64 0.05 18.11 -0.68
CA ILE A 64 -0.88 17.03 -0.35
C ILE A 64 -0.92 16.81 1.17
N VAL A 65 0.27 16.79 1.80
CA VAL A 65 0.42 16.71 3.26
C VAL A 65 -0.21 17.94 3.92
N ASP A 66 0.08 19.14 3.39
CA ASP A 66 -0.41 20.44 3.89
C ASP A 66 -1.95 20.51 3.92
N ASN A 67 -2.61 20.06 2.86
CA ASN A 67 -4.07 20.02 2.76
C ASN A 67 -4.68 19.06 3.79
N THR A 68 -4.04 17.89 4.00
CA THR A 68 -4.49 16.91 5.00
C THR A 68 -4.21 17.39 6.43
N LEU A 69 -3.10 18.11 6.65
CA LEU A 69 -2.73 18.70 7.94
C LEU A 69 -3.73 19.79 8.35
N ARG A 70 -4.17 20.62 7.41
CA ARG A 70 -5.24 21.62 7.67
C ARG A 70 -6.54 20.94 8.12
N LEU A 71 -6.92 19.83 7.50
CA LEU A 71 -8.08 19.05 7.95
C LEU A 71 -7.87 18.44 9.36
N PHE A 72 -6.71 17.84 9.62
CA PHE A 72 -6.38 17.29 10.94
C PHE A 72 -6.51 18.33 12.04
N LEU A 73 -5.95 19.52 11.84
CA LEU A 73 -6.07 20.64 12.78
C LEU A 73 -7.52 21.15 12.92
N GLN A 74 -8.28 21.20 11.82
CA GLN A 74 -9.71 21.55 11.85
C GLN A 74 -10.52 20.54 12.66
N GLU A 75 -10.30 19.23 12.46
CA GLU A 75 -11.03 18.18 13.18
C GLU A 75 -10.65 18.10 14.66
N ILE A 76 -9.36 18.31 15.00
CA ILE A 76 -8.93 18.43 16.40
C ILE A 76 -9.63 19.63 17.07
N ASN A 77 -9.58 20.81 16.45
CA ASN A 77 -10.20 22.01 17.01
C ASN A 77 -11.71 21.83 17.17
N ARG A 78 -12.39 21.32 16.13
CA ARG A 78 -13.85 21.11 16.11
C ARG A 78 -14.34 20.10 17.16
N ARG A 79 -13.52 19.11 17.50
CA ARG A 79 -13.91 18.04 18.43
C ARG A 79 -13.49 18.32 19.87
N PHE A 80 -12.28 18.85 20.10
CA PHE A 80 -11.64 18.86 21.43
C PHE A 80 -11.33 20.25 22.01
N ALA A 81 -11.04 21.27 21.19
CA ALA A 81 -10.45 22.52 21.71
C ALA A 81 -11.36 23.30 22.68
N ASP A 82 -12.67 23.29 22.44
CA ASP A 82 -13.67 23.95 23.30
C ASP A 82 -14.37 22.96 24.26
N ARG A 83 -13.69 21.87 24.67
CA ARG A 83 -14.25 20.83 25.56
C ARG A 83 -13.48 20.76 26.88
N ASP A 84 -14.23 20.84 27.97
CA ASP A 84 -13.70 20.63 29.32
C ASP A 84 -13.69 19.14 29.72
N GLY A 85 -12.76 18.78 30.60
CA GLY A 85 -12.72 17.46 31.21
C GLY A 85 -12.44 16.32 30.21
N PRO A 86 -13.02 15.12 30.40
CA PRO A 86 -12.75 13.96 29.56
C PRO A 86 -13.03 14.16 28.07
N ASP A 87 -14.01 15.01 27.72
CA ASP A 87 -14.41 15.25 26.33
C ASP A 87 -13.39 16.10 25.55
N GLY A 88 -12.47 16.78 26.25
CA GLY A 88 -11.32 17.49 25.64
C GLY A 88 -10.04 16.65 25.57
N VAL A 89 -10.04 15.42 26.08
CA VAL A 89 -8.85 14.56 26.06
C VAL A 89 -8.71 13.92 24.68
N ILE A 90 -7.60 14.22 24.01
CA ILE A 90 -7.25 13.65 22.71
C ILE A 90 -6.31 12.45 22.86
N ASP A 91 -6.69 11.30 22.31
CA ASP A 91 -5.76 10.22 21.98
C ASP A 91 -4.94 10.63 20.75
N PHE A 92 -3.86 11.38 20.99
CA PHE A 92 -3.06 11.95 19.91
C PHE A 92 -2.39 10.89 19.05
N SER A 93 -2.03 9.73 19.62
CA SER A 93 -1.42 8.63 18.85
C SER A 93 -2.40 8.07 17.82
N ARG A 94 -3.66 7.86 18.22
CA ARG A 94 -4.71 7.38 17.31
C ARG A 94 -5.12 8.42 16.28
N TRP A 95 -5.20 9.69 16.68
CA TRP A 95 -5.50 10.80 15.75
C TRP A 95 -4.38 11.05 14.75
N PHE A 96 -3.12 10.91 15.15
CA PHE A 96 -1.98 10.99 14.25
C PHE A 96 -1.98 9.82 13.24
N LEU A 97 -2.34 8.61 13.68
CA LEU A 97 -2.51 7.47 12.79
C LEU A 97 -3.65 7.69 11.77
N TYR A 98 -4.76 8.33 12.16
CA TYR A 98 -5.79 8.75 11.20
C TYR A 98 -5.24 9.74 10.16
N PHE A 99 -4.43 10.69 10.60
CA PHE A 99 -3.75 11.65 9.71
C PHE A 99 -2.81 10.94 8.73
N THR A 100 -1.95 10.03 9.17
CA THR A 100 -1.02 9.31 8.27
C THR A 100 -1.73 8.37 7.31
N PHE A 101 -2.84 7.73 7.71
CA PHE A 101 -3.67 6.95 6.78
C PHE A 101 -4.34 7.82 5.71
N ASP A 102 -4.87 8.99 6.07
CA ASP A 102 -5.46 9.91 5.10
C ASP A 102 -4.42 10.59 4.20
N VAL A 103 -3.24 10.96 4.72
CA VAL A 103 -2.11 11.49 3.92
C VAL A 103 -1.70 10.48 2.86
N MET A 104 -1.51 9.21 3.22
CA MET A 104 -1.08 8.18 2.25
C MET A 104 -2.20 7.82 1.27
N GLY A 105 -3.47 7.96 1.66
CA GLY A 105 -4.61 7.88 0.74
C GLY A 105 -4.57 8.98 -0.32
N ASP A 106 -4.42 10.23 0.11
CA ASP A 106 -4.35 11.38 -0.79
C ASP A 106 -3.08 11.31 -1.67
N LEU A 107 -1.92 10.99 -1.10
CA LEU A 107 -0.65 10.83 -1.81
C LEU A 107 -0.65 9.66 -2.82
N THR A 108 -1.35 8.56 -2.53
CA THR A 108 -1.34 7.37 -3.41
C THR A 108 -2.44 7.42 -4.48
N TYR A 109 -3.57 8.08 -4.21
CA TYR A 109 -4.77 7.98 -5.06
C TYR A 109 -5.48 9.33 -5.34
N SER A 110 -4.90 10.46 -4.95
CA SER A 110 -5.56 11.78 -4.85
C SER A 110 -6.89 11.74 -4.08
N ARG A 111 -6.99 10.82 -3.10
CA ARG A 111 -8.21 10.61 -2.33
C ARG A 111 -7.96 10.02 -0.95
N ARG A 112 -8.25 10.81 0.08
CA ARG A 112 -8.38 10.37 1.49
C ARG A 112 -9.38 9.22 1.67
N TYR A 113 -9.19 8.42 2.72
CA TYR A 113 -10.11 7.37 3.13
C TYR A 113 -11.26 7.92 3.99
N GLY A 114 -10.99 8.96 4.77
CA GLY A 114 -11.95 9.61 5.67
C GLY A 114 -11.76 9.24 7.14
N PHE A 115 -10.55 8.88 7.57
CA PHE A 115 -10.27 8.60 8.99
C PHE A 115 -10.41 9.87 9.84
N LEU A 116 -9.96 11.02 9.35
CA LEU A 116 -10.07 12.31 10.02
C LEU A 116 -11.51 12.80 10.11
N GLU A 117 -12.23 12.85 8.97
CA GLU A 117 -13.63 13.30 8.93
C GLU A 117 -14.55 12.38 9.76
N SER A 118 -14.26 11.08 9.83
CA SER A 118 -15.04 10.15 10.64
C SER A 118 -14.59 10.09 12.11
N GLY A 119 -13.29 10.28 12.38
CA GLY A 119 -12.66 10.11 13.70
C GLY A 119 -12.66 8.66 14.20
N ARG A 120 -12.76 7.68 13.30
CA ARG A 120 -12.81 6.24 13.60
C ARG A 120 -11.95 5.44 12.63
N ASP A 121 -11.67 4.19 12.99
CA ASP A 121 -11.07 3.22 12.08
C ASP A 121 -12.04 2.91 10.93
N VAL A 122 -11.72 3.35 9.72
CA VAL A 122 -12.52 3.13 8.51
C VAL A 122 -12.34 1.68 8.06
N ASP A 123 -13.47 0.97 7.92
CA ASP A 123 -13.55 -0.44 7.51
C ASP A 123 -12.66 -1.44 8.29
N GLY A 124 -12.16 -1.04 9.46
CA GLY A 124 -11.27 -1.85 10.29
C GLY A 124 -9.83 -1.95 9.74
N ILE A 125 -9.43 -1.04 8.85
CA ILE A 125 -8.12 -1.02 8.19
C ILE A 125 -6.97 -0.95 9.20
N ILE A 126 -7.03 -0.02 10.16
CA ILE A 126 -5.97 0.15 11.18
C ILE A 126 -5.90 -1.09 12.07
N SER A 127 -7.05 -1.55 12.56
CA SER A 127 -7.14 -2.75 13.39
C SER A 127 -6.62 -3.99 12.67
N TYR A 128 -6.89 -4.13 11.37
CA TYR A 128 -6.34 -5.23 10.57
C TYR A 128 -4.81 -5.14 10.46
N VAL A 129 -4.28 -3.96 10.13
CA VAL A 129 -2.84 -3.75 9.91
C VAL A 129 -2.04 -4.01 11.19
N GLN A 130 -2.48 -3.47 12.33
CA GLN A 130 -1.85 -3.71 13.64
C GLN A 130 -1.88 -5.20 14.03
N ASN A 131 -2.99 -5.90 13.80
CA ASN A 131 -3.08 -7.35 14.03
C ASN A 131 -2.20 -8.15 13.06
N PHE A 132 -2.07 -7.70 11.81
CA PHE A 132 -1.23 -8.32 10.80
C PHE A 132 0.26 -8.20 11.16
N LEU A 133 0.75 -7.00 11.52
CA LEU A 133 2.12 -6.80 11.98
C LEU A 133 2.39 -7.51 13.32
N SER A 134 1.47 -7.45 14.28
CA SER A 134 1.65 -8.15 15.57
C SER A 134 1.80 -9.66 15.36
N TYR A 135 0.97 -10.25 14.51
CA TYR A 135 1.10 -11.66 14.11
C TYR A 135 2.46 -11.93 13.46
N GLY A 136 2.88 -11.09 12.50
CA GLY A 136 4.16 -11.20 11.80
C GLY A 136 5.37 -11.11 12.73
N PHE A 137 5.34 -10.20 13.71
CA PHE A 137 6.38 -10.02 14.71
C PHE A 137 6.57 -11.26 15.58
N PHE A 138 5.48 -11.81 16.15
CA PHE A 138 5.57 -12.97 17.03
C PHE A 138 5.82 -14.28 16.28
N LEU A 139 5.11 -14.53 15.17
CA LEU A 139 5.14 -15.82 14.48
C LEU A 139 6.17 -15.88 13.35
N GLY A 140 6.72 -14.74 12.91
CA GLY A 140 7.91 -14.72 12.07
C GLY A 140 9.14 -15.33 12.77
N GLN A 141 9.17 -15.33 14.12
CA GLN A 141 10.19 -16.03 14.91
C GLN A 141 9.93 -17.54 15.03
N ALA A 142 8.73 -18.01 14.68
CA ALA A 142 8.35 -19.42 14.75
C ALA A 142 7.49 -19.86 13.52
N PRO A 143 8.06 -19.88 12.29
CA PRO A 143 7.29 -20.11 11.05
C PRO A 143 6.55 -21.46 10.98
N ILE A 144 7.00 -22.45 11.76
CA ILE A 144 6.31 -23.74 11.92
C ILE A 144 4.89 -23.55 12.48
N ILE A 145 4.69 -22.60 13.41
CA ILE A 145 3.39 -22.29 13.99
C ILE A 145 2.49 -21.62 12.95
N ASP A 146 3.04 -20.67 12.19
CA ASP A 146 2.31 -20.00 11.11
C ASP A 146 1.78 -20.97 10.04
N ARG A 147 2.60 -21.95 9.62
CA ARG A 147 2.20 -23.05 8.73
C ARG A 147 1.09 -23.94 9.28
N LEU A 148 0.84 -23.96 10.59
CA LEU A 148 -0.27 -24.70 11.20
C LEU A 148 -1.56 -23.87 11.29
N PHE A 149 -1.45 -22.53 11.33
CA PHE A 149 -2.57 -21.60 11.47
C PHE A 149 -2.88 -20.85 10.16
N ARG A 150 -2.38 -19.61 9.98
CA ARG A 150 -2.77 -18.74 8.84
C ARG A 150 -2.42 -19.37 7.49
N HIS A 151 -1.26 -19.99 7.38
CA HIS A 151 -0.78 -20.59 6.14
C HIS A 151 -0.95 -22.12 6.12
N ASN A 152 -1.98 -22.63 6.80
CA ASN A 152 -2.32 -24.05 6.78
C ASN A 152 -2.68 -24.50 5.36
N ILE A 153 -2.02 -25.55 4.89
CA ILE A 153 -2.20 -26.13 3.55
C ILE A 153 -3.66 -26.47 3.26
N ILE A 154 -4.41 -26.94 4.27
CA ILE A 154 -5.84 -27.26 4.13
C ILE A 154 -6.66 -25.98 3.92
N ILE A 155 -6.39 -24.92 4.69
CA ILE A 155 -7.08 -23.62 4.54
C ILE A 155 -6.79 -23.03 3.16
N MET A 156 -5.52 -22.98 2.75
CA MET A 156 -5.13 -22.49 1.42
C MET A 156 -5.71 -23.36 0.29
N TRP A 157 -5.83 -24.67 0.48
CA TRP A 157 -6.50 -25.55 -0.49
C TRP A 157 -8.00 -25.27 -0.58
N LEU A 158 -8.69 -25.07 0.55
CA LEU A 158 -10.13 -24.71 0.58
C LEU A 158 -10.40 -23.36 -0.09
N GLU A 159 -9.52 -22.37 0.13
CA GLU A 159 -9.59 -21.06 -0.56
C GLU A 159 -9.42 -21.17 -2.07
N ARG A 160 -8.49 -22.02 -2.53
CA ARG A 160 -8.30 -22.30 -3.96
C ARG A 160 -9.55 -22.91 -4.61
N HIS A 161 -10.41 -23.55 -3.82
CA HIS A 161 -11.71 -24.09 -4.23
C HIS A 161 -12.90 -23.15 -3.94
N GLY A 162 -12.64 -21.89 -3.57
CA GLY A 162 -13.64 -20.82 -3.49
C GLY A 162 -14.15 -20.50 -2.08
N LEU A 163 -13.71 -21.20 -1.04
CA LEU A 163 -14.09 -20.91 0.35
C LEU A 163 -13.20 -19.80 0.92
N LYS A 164 -13.68 -18.56 0.95
CA LYS A 164 -12.94 -17.41 1.51
C LYS A 164 -12.82 -17.52 3.04
N LEU A 165 -11.73 -18.12 3.52
CA LEU A 165 -11.50 -18.40 4.93
C LEU A 165 -10.53 -17.42 5.60
N SER A 166 -9.51 -16.92 4.89
CA SER A 166 -8.62 -15.87 5.40
C SER A 166 -9.26 -14.50 5.27
N SER A 167 -9.00 -13.63 6.25
CA SER A 167 -9.25 -12.19 6.09
C SER A 167 -8.26 -11.63 5.08
N VAL A 168 -8.76 -11.12 3.95
CA VAL A 168 -8.00 -10.22 3.09
C VAL A 168 -7.91 -8.83 3.74
N PHE A 169 -6.95 -8.02 3.31
CA PHE A 169 -6.79 -6.65 3.78
C PHE A 169 -8.03 -5.78 3.45
N PRO A 170 -8.69 -5.14 4.42
CA PRO A 170 -9.90 -4.34 4.18
C PRO A 170 -9.73 -3.16 3.22
N GLY A 171 -8.50 -2.68 2.98
CA GLY A 171 -8.23 -1.65 1.98
C GLY A 171 -8.32 -2.11 0.51
N VAL A 172 -8.37 -3.43 0.24
CA VAL A 172 -8.36 -3.98 -1.12
C VAL A 172 -9.52 -3.50 -2.01
N PRO A 173 -10.78 -3.38 -1.55
CA PRO A 173 -11.87 -2.82 -2.35
C PRO A 173 -11.62 -1.36 -2.74
N PHE A 174 -11.13 -0.52 -1.80
CA PHE A 174 -10.81 0.88 -2.07
C PHE A 174 -9.71 1.01 -3.13
N THR A 175 -8.59 0.28 -2.97
CA THR A 175 -7.49 0.29 -3.95
C THR A 175 -7.94 -0.21 -5.31
N ASN A 176 -8.72 -1.29 -5.38
CA ASN A 176 -9.23 -1.79 -6.65
C ASN A 176 -10.19 -0.81 -7.33
N GLN A 177 -11.03 -0.11 -6.55
CA GLN A 177 -11.91 0.94 -7.08
C GLN A 177 -11.09 2.11 -7.66
N ARG A 178 -10.10 2.63 -6.91
CA ARG A 178 -9.22 3.71 -7.41
C ARG A 178 -8.44 3.30 -8.66
N LEU A 179 -7.91 2.07 -8.68
CA LEU A 179 -7.22 1.50 -9.83
C LEU A 179 -8.13 1.41 -11.06
N GLN A 180 -9.39 0.98 -10.88
CA GLN A 180 -10.35 0.89 -11.97
C GLN A 180 -10.73 2.28 -12.49
N GLU A 181 -11.11 3.21 -11.60
CA GLU A 181 -11.45 4.60 -11.97
C GLU A 181 -10.32 5.24 -12.76
N ARG A 182 -9.07 5.13 -12.29
CA ARG A 182 -7.89 5.67 -12.98
C ARG A 182 -7.64 4.97 -14.34
N GLN A 183 -7.82 3.66 -14.43
CA GLN A 183 -7.75 2.93 -15.71
C GLN A 183 -8.86 3.29 -16.70
N GLU A 184 -10.00 3.79 -16.22
CA GLU A 184 -11.10 4.29 -17.06
C GLU A 184 -10.82 5.72 -17.51
N GLU A 185 -10.32 6.61 -16.63
CA GLU A 185 -9.83 7.94 -16.99
C GLU A 185 -8.81 7.87 -18.16
N TYR A 186 -7.81 7.00 -18.06
CA TYR A 186 -6.80 6.78 -19.11
C TYR A 186 -7.35 6.24 -20.44
N LYS A 187 -8.55 5.64 -20.46
CA LYS A 187 -9.20 5.18 -21.70
C LYS A 187 -10.08 6.25 -22.36
N VAL A 188 -10.60 7.19 -21.56
CA VAL A 188 -11.65 8.13 -21.98
C VAL A 188 -11.08 9.45 -22.51
N GLY A 189 -9.89 9.89 -22.07
CA GLY A 189 -9.33 11.15 -22.56
C GLY A 189 -7.82 11.33 -22.39
N ASP A 190 -7.18 11.78 -23.48
CA ASP A 190 -5.95 12.58 -23.50
C ASP A 190 -4.80 12.08 -22.59
N ASN A 191 -4.21 10.94 -22.97
CA ASN A 191 -3.01 10.32 -22.36
C ASN A 191 -1.84 11.28 -22.07
N SER A 192 -1.80 12.46 -22.67
CA SER A 192 -0.72 13.46 -22.55
C SER A 192 -0.87 14.45 -21.39
N LYS A 193 -2.02 14.56 -20.72
CA LYS A 193 -2.24 15.64 -19.72
C LYS A 193 -1.89 15.30 -18.28
N ARG A 194 -2.01 14.03 -17.86
CA ARG A 194 -1.67 13.59 -16.49
C ARG A 194 -0.37 12.83 -16.41
N LEU A 195 -0.05 12.00 -17.39
CA LEU A 195 1.29 11.42 -17.53
C LEU A 195 2.17 12.45 -18.27
N GLY A 196 2.87 13.30 -17.50
CA GLY A 196 3.86 14.26 -18.02
C GLY A 196 4.90 13.61 -18.96
N GLN A 197 5.53 14.42 -19.82
CA GLN A 197 6.32 13.97 -20.97
C GLN A 197 7.68 13.34 -20.62
N GLY A 198 7.64 12.15 -20.02
CA GLY A 198 8.82 11.34 -19.76
C GLY A 198 9.71 11.89 -18.65
N VAL A 199 10.85 11.23 -18.45
CA VAL A 199 11.94 11.74 -17.63
C VAL A 199 12.78 12.65 -18.52
N SER A 200 12.91 13.93 -18.17
CA SER A 200 13.89 14.81 -18.80
C SER A 200 15.31 14.32 -18.49
N ASP A 201 16.26 14.52 -19.42
CA ASP A 201 17.65 14.03 -19.30
C ASP A 201 18.42 14.55 -18.04
N ASP A 202 17.86 15.47 -17.22
CA ASP A 202 18.39 15.86 -15.90
C ASP A 202 18.01 14.89 -14.75
N GLY A 203 17.05 13.98 -14.96
CA GLY A 203 16.41 13.22 -13.89
C GLY A 203 15.35 14.01 -13.12
N GLY A 204 14.81 15.06 -13.72
CA GLY A 204 13.76 15.91 -13.16
C GLY A 204 12.37 15.30 -13.32
N VAL A 205 11.57 15.39 -12.26
CA VAL A 205 10.10 15.24 -12.35
C VAL A 205 9.54 16.62 -12.64
N GLU A 206 8.73 16.75 -13.70
CA GLU A 206 8.01 18.00 -14.00
C GLU A 206 6.97 18.29 -12.91
N ASP A 207 6.71 19.58 -12.67
CA ASP A 207 5.83 20.10 -11.62
C ASP A 207 4.35 19.92 -12.02
N ASN A 208 3.89 18.67 -11.89
CA ASN A 208 2.57 18.20 -12.31
C ASN A 208 1.90 17.50 -11.11
N ASP A 209 0.58 17.66 -10.95
CA ASP A 209 -0.24 17.13 -9.83
C ASP A 209 -0.39 15.57 -9.87
N GLU A 210 0.73 14.87 -9.98
CA GLU A 210 0.83 13.42 -10.17
C GLU A 210 0.98 12.69 -8.83
N ASP A 211 -0.07 11.95 -8.45
CA ASP A 211 -0.04 11.02 -7.33
C ASP A 211 0.88 9.81 -7.60
N LEU A 212 1.14 9.01 -6.55
CA LEU A 212 2.02 7.84 -6.71
C LEU A 212 1.44 6.80 -7.67
N LEU A 213 0.12 6.72 -7.84
CA LEU A 213 -0.50 5.79 -8.77
C LEU A 213 -0.22 6.17 -10.24
N ASP A 214 -0.27 7.45 -10.58
CA ASP A 214 0.16 7.94 -11.90
C ASP A 214 1.65 7.67 -12.13
N ARG A 215 2.48 7.85 -11.11
CA ARG A 215 3.91 7.52 -11.17
C ARG A 215 4.17 6.01 -11.30
N PHE A 216 3.33 5.14 -10.72
CA PHE A 216 3.38 3.69 -10.95
C PHE A 216 2.94 3.30 -12.37
N PHE A 217 1.94 3.98 -12.94
CA PHE A 217 1.57 3.79 -14.35
C PHE A 217 2.67 4.27 -15.31
N ARG A 218 3.38 5.36 -14.99
CA ARG A 218 4.61 5.75 -15.72
C ARG A 218 5.69 4.67 -15.62
N ALA A 219 5.97 4.16 -14.41
CA ALA A 219 6.97 3.11 -14.22
C ALA A 219 6.64 1.82 -15.03
N LYS A 220 5.35 1.49 -15.22
CA LYS A 220 4.92 0.42 -16.14
C LYS A 220 5.13 0.72 -17.62
N LYS A 221 4.98 1.99 -18.03
CA LYS A 221 5.24 2.42 -19.41
C LYS A 221 6.74 2.35 -19.72
N ASP A 222 7.58 2.74 -18.77
CA ASP A 222 9.03 2.83 -18.95
C ASP A 222 9.75 1.49 -18.70
N HIS A 223 9.18 0.63 -17.85
CA HIS A 223 9.72 -0.68 -17.47
C HIS A 223 8.65 -1.80 -17.49
N PRO A 224 8.02 -2.07 -18.66
CA PRO A 224 6.90 -3.02 -18.76
C PRO A 224 7.28 -4.48 -18.40
N ASP A 225 8.55 -4.85 -18.56
CA ASP A 225 9.07 -6.18 -18.22
C ASP A 225 9.21 -6.42 -16.70
N HIS A 226 9.09 -5.37 -15.88
CA HIS A 226 9.33 -5.42 -14.43
C HIS A 226 8.15 -4.88 -13.61
N VAL A 227 7.35 -3.98 -14.17
CA VAL A 227 6.22 -3.34 -13.49
C VAL A 227 4.92 -3.69 -14.24
N THR A 228 4.31 -4.85 -13.92
CA THR A 228 3.02 -5.23 -14.50
C THR A 228 1.84 -4.69 -13.68
N ASP A 229 0.60 -4.90 -14.14
CA ASP A 229 -0.60 -4.53 -13.35
C ASP A 229 -0.66 -5.21 -11.96
N LYS A 230 -0.01 -6.37 -11.81
CA LYS A 230 0.15 -7.05 -10.52
C LYS A 230 1.04 -6.23 -9.59
N GLU A 231 2.19 -5.78 -10.08
CA GLU A 231 3.15 -4.97 -9.32
C GLU A 231 2.57 -3.59 -9.00
N ILE A 232 1.86 -2.92 -9.93
CA ILE A 232 1.13 -1.68 -9.61
C ILE A 232 0.17 -1.91 -8.45
N ARG A 233 -0.74 -2.90 -8.54
CA ARG A 233 -1.69 -3.20 -7.45
C ARG A 233 -0.97 -3.50 -6.14
N SER A 234 0.11 -4.29 -6.19
CA SER A 234 0.93 -4.63 -5.02
C SER A 234 1.55 -3.38 -4.38
N LEU A 235 2.11 -2.47 -5.19
CA LEU A 235 2.73 -1.24 -4.73
C LEU A 235 1.69 -0.29 -4.13
N SER A 236 0.55 -0.07 -4.79
CA SER A 236 -0.54 0.76 -4.26
C SER A 236 -1.10 0.24 -2.93
N LEU A 237 -1.27 -1.09 -2.78
CA LEU A 237 -1.66 -1.71 -1.51
C LEU A 237 -0.57 -1.58 -0.44
N THR A 238 0.70 -1.78 -0.81
CA THR A 238 1.83 -1.69 0.13
C THR A 238 2.00 -0.27 0.65
N MET A 239 1.89 0.73 -0.22
CA MET A 239 2.03 2.14 0.14
C MET A 239 0.97 2.57 1.16
N MET A 240 -0.27 2.06 1.05
CA MET A 240 -1.34 2.33 2.02
C MET A 240 -0.97 1.91 3.45
N PHE A 241 -0.54 0.66 3.67
CA PHE A 241 -0.30 0.20 5.05
C PHE A 241 1.10 0.58 5.54
N ALA A 242 2.12 0.35 4.70
CA ALA A 242 3.52 0.49 5.11
C ALA A 242 3.92 1.96 5.30
N GLY A 243 3.37 2.89 4.52
CA GLY A 243 3.66 4.31 4.69
C GLY A 243 2.90 4.96 5.85
N SER A 244 1.70 4.46 6.19
CA SER A 244 0.85 5.07 7.21
C SER A 244 1.18 4.63 8.64
N GLU A 245 1.56 3.36 8.84
CA GLU A 245 1.81 2.85 10.20
C GLU A 245 3.18 3.23 10.75
N THR A 246 4.18 3.47 9.89
CA THR A 246 5.57 3.77 10.31
C THR A 246 5.88 5.24 10.52
N THR A 247 4.96 6.14 10.11
CA THR A 247 5.15 7.60 10.12
C THR A 247 4.64 8.20 11.42
#